data_AF-A0A484YZ99-F1
#
_entry.id   AF-A0A484YZ99-F1
#
_cell.length_a   1.000
_cell.length_b   1.000
_cell.length_c   1.000
_cell.angle_alpha   90.00
_cell.angle_beta   90.00
_cell.angle_gamma   90.00
#
_symmetry.space_group_name_H-M   'P 1'
#
loop_
_entity.id
_entity.type
_entity.pdbx_description
1 polymer ?
#
loop_
_entity_poly.entity_id
_entity_poly.type
_entity_poly.pdbx_seq_one_letter_code
_entity_poly.pdbx_strand_id
1 'polypeptide(L)'
;MTPIQWVMMSDTVDYGEWTNGKRLTGISFAGTLFVLKLGLALGGALIGWMLAGGGYDAAAKTQNSATISIIVGLFTLVPAICYVLSAIIAKRYYTLKTPFLIKIMGELAQARAAISRNLRTCRSAKNYRTKRTRR
;
A
#
# COMPACT_ATOMS: atom_id res chain seq x y z
N MET A 1 -8.89 -11.53 -5.56
CA MET A 1 -7.72 -11.22 -4.71
C MET A 1 -7.45 -9.72 -4.59
N THR A 2 -7.80 -8.89 -5.58
CA THR A 2 -7.57 -7.44 -5.54
C THR A 2 -8.43 -6.62 -4.57
N PRO A 3 -9.68 -6.94 -4.20
CA PRO A 3 -10.45 -6.01 -3.36
C PRO A 3 -9.94 -5.94 -1.92
N ILE A 4 -9.42 -7.04 -1.37
CA ILE A 4 -9.01 -7.10 0.04
C ILE A 4 -7.76 -6.25 0.33
N GLN A 5 -6.80 -6.19 -0.61
CA GLN A 5 -5.61 -5.34 -0.46
C GLN A 5 -5.97 -3.84 -0.46
N TRP A 6 -6.94 -3.41 -1.27
CA TRP A 6 -7.38 -2.02 -1.31
C TRP A 6 -8.16 -1.64 -0.04
N VAL A 7 -8.94 -2.59 0.50
CA VAL A 7 -9.61 -2.41 1.79
C VAL A 7 -8.57 -2.26 2.91
N MET A 8 -7.58 -3.15 2.98
CA MET A 8 -6.49 -3.04 3.97
C MET A 8 -5.70 -1.74 3.84
N MET A 9 -5.49 -1.27 2.61
CA MET A 9 -4.85 0.02 2.35
C MET A 9 -5.72 1.19 2.84
N SER A 10 -7.04 1.15 2.60
CA SER A 10 -7.98 2.15 3.14
C SER A 10 -7.95 2.17 4.68
N ASP A 11 -7.95 1.00 5.32
CA ASP A 11 -7.91 0.87 6.78
C ASP A 11 -6.63 1.51 7.36
N THR A 12 -5.47 1.32 6.72
CA THR A 12 -4.22 1.95 7.15
C THR A 12 -4.23 3.48 6.96
N VAL A 13 -4.90 3.99 5.94
CA VAL A 13 -5.03 5.44 5.70
C VAL A 13 -5.93 6.08 6.76
N ASP A 14 -7.05 5.44 7.09
CA ASP A 14 -7.97 5.92 8.13
C ASP A 14 -7.28 5.84 9.52
N TYR A 15 -6.47 4.82 9.79
CA TYR A 15 -5.61 4.77 10.98
C TYR A 15 -4.61 5.94 11.04
N GLY A 16 -3.95 6.23 9.92
CA GLY A 16 -3.00 7.36 9.82
C GLY A 16 -3.65 8.72 10.01
N GLU A 17 -4.91 8.89 9.56
CA GLU A 17 -5.72 10.08 9.82
C GLU A 17 -6.05 10.23 11.31
N TRP A 18 -6.35 9.13 12.00
CA TRP A 18 -6.62 9.13 13.44
C TRP A 18 -5.39 9.51 14.27
N THR A 19 -4.20 9.00 13.95
CA THR A 19 -2.97 9.33 14.69
C THR A 19 -2.39 10.70 14.35
N ASN A 20 -2.43 11.11 13.07
CA ASN A 20 -1.74 12.32 12.59
C ASN A 20 -2.68 13.50 12.31
N GLY A 21 -3.99 13.31 12.42
CA GLY A 21 -5.02 14.35 12.19
C GLY A 21 -5.12 14.84 10.73
N LYS A 22 -4.36 14.25 9.79
CA LYS A 22 -4.33 14.63 8.37
C LYS A 22 -4.50 13.41 7.48
N ARG A 23 -5.34 13.52 6.44
CA ARG A 23 -5.50 12.49 5.40
C ARG A 23 -4.32 12.53 4.43
N LEU A 24 -3.46 11.52 4.48
CA LEU A 24 -2.27 11.38 3.64
C LEU A 24 -2.44 10.29 2.56
N THR A 25 -3.66 10.16 2.00
CA THR A 25 -4.02 9.15 0.99
C THR A 25 -3.04 9.14 -0.19
N GLY A 26 -2.64 10.31 -0.69
CA GLY A 26 -1.75 10.44 -1.85
C GLY A 26 -0.34 9.89 -1.62
N ILE A 27 0.22 10.10 -0.42
CA ILE A 27 1.56 9.59 -0.08
C ILE A 27 1.52 8.07 0.06
N SER A 28 0.47 7.51 0.65
CA SER A 28 0.31 6.06 0.76
C SER A 28 0.23 5.39 -0.62
N PHE A 29 -0.55 5.94 -1.56
CA PHE A 29 -0.62 5.39 -2.93
C PHE A 29 0.71 5.52 -3.69
N ALA A 30 1.36 6.68 -3.60
CA ALA A 30 2.66 6.88 -4.23
C ALA A 30 3.73 5.94 -3.67
N GLY A 31 3.75 5.73 -2.34
CA GLY A 31 4.67 4.82 -1.67
C GLY A 31 4.50 3.38 -2.11
N THR A 32 3.26 2.88 -2.20
CA THR A 32 2.97 1.52 -2.68
C THR A 32 3.47 1.30 -4.11
N LEU A 33 3.20 2.25 -5.01
CA LEU A 33 3.64 2.15 -6.41
C LEU A 33 5.15 2.28 -6.56
N PHE A 34 5.79 3.13 -5.73
CA PHE A 34 7.24 3.25 -5.69
C PHE A 34 7.91 1.94 -5.29
N VAL A 35 7.45 1.32 -4.19
CA VAL A 35 7.99 0.04 -3.70
C VAL A 35 7.76 -1.07 -4.73
N LEU A 36 6.62 -1.07 -5.42
CA LEU A 36 6.34 -2.03 -6.50
C LEU A 36 7.35 -1.89 -7.65
N LYS A 37 7.62 -0.67 -8.11
CA LYS A 37 8.61 -0.42 -9.17
C LYS A 37 10.03 -0.76 -8.72
N LEU A 38 10.38 -0.41 -7.49
CA LEU A 38 11.67 -0.72 -6.89
C LEU A 38 11.88 -2.24 -6.79
N GLY A 39 10.85 -2.97 -6.33
CA GLY A 39 10.89 -4.42 -6.23
C GLY A 39 11.04 -5.11 -7.58
N LEU A 40 10.37 -4.61 -8.63
CA LEU A 40 10.55 -5.09 -9.99
C LEU A 40 11.97 -4.85 -10.51
N ALA A 41 12.54 -3.66 -10.26
CA ALA A 41 13.90 -3.33 -10.67
C ALA A 41 14.94 -4.22 -9.96
N LEU A 42 14.83 -4.36 -8.63
CA LEU A 42 15.73 -5.20 -7.84
C LEU A 42 15.59 -6.68 -8.18
N GLY A 43 14.36 -7.17 -8.36
CA GLY A 43 14.10 -8.56 -8.74
C GLY A 43 14.66 -8.88 -10.12
N GLY A 44 14.43 -8.00 -11.10
CA GLY A 44 14.99 -8.14 -12.45
C GLY A 44 16.52 -8.11 -12.47
N ALA A 45 17.14 -7.20 -11.70
CA ALA A 45 18.60 -7.12 -11.59
C ALA A 45 19.20 -8.38 -10.95
N LEU A 46 18.58 -8.89 -9.87
CA LEU A 46 19.05 -10.09 -9.18
C LEU A 46 18.95 -11.34 -10.07
N ILE A 47 17.84 -11.49 -10.81
CA ILE A 47 17.67 -12.57 -11.79
C ILE A 47 18.72 -12.42 -12.91
N GLY A 48 18.95 -11.21 -13.41
CA GLY A 48 19.96 -10.92 -14.43
C GLY A 48 21.37 -11.32 -14.00
N TRP A 49 21.76 -11.02 -12.76
CA TRP A 49 23.06 -11.44 -12.21
C TRP A 49 23.15 -12.96 -12.01
N MET A 50 22.09 -13.62 -11.56
CA MET A 50 22.08 -15.09 -11.44
C MET A 50 22.19 -15.78 -12.81
N LEU A 51 21.56 -15.21 -13.85
CA LEU A 51 21.66 -15.73 -15.21
C LEU A 51 23.05 -15.50 -15.82
N ALA A 52 23.62 -14.31 -15.62
CA ALA A 52 24.96 -13.97 -16.09
C ALA A 52 26.04 -14.83 -15.40
N GLY A 53 25.91 -15.08 -14.10
CA GLY A 53 26.83 -15.94 -13.35
C GLY A 53 26.66 -17.44 -13.64
N GLY A 54 25.49 -17.87 -14.13
CA GLY A 54 25.17 -19.26 -14.44
C GLY A 54 25.64 -19.75 -15.82
N GLY A 55 26.37 -18.93 -16.58
CA GLY A 55 26.87 -19.32 -17.91
C GLY A 55 25.78 -19.38 -18.99
N TYR A 56 24.73 -18.55 -18.87
CA TYR A 56 23.67 -18.45 -19.87
C TYR A 56 24.21 -17.94 -21.21
N ASP A 57 24.38 -18.86 -22.16
CA ASP A 57 24.76 -18.52 -23.54
C ASP A 57 23.52 -18.28 -24.42
N ALA A 58 23.22 -17.00 -24.66
CA ALA A 58 22.09 -16.58 -25.50
C ALA A 58 22.25 -16.99 -26.98
N ALA A 59 23.44 -17.40 -27.42
CA ALA A 59 23.75 -17.74 -28.82
C ALA A 59 23.68 -19.25 -29.13
N ALA A 60 23.51 -20.12 -28.13
CA ALA A 60 23.47 -21.57 -28.32
C ALA A 60 22.08 -22.08 -28.76
N LYS A 61 22.01 -22.83 -29.87
CA LYS A 61 20.76 -23.43 -30.40
C LYS A 61 20.09 -24.46 -29.47
N THR A 62 20.86 -25.07 -28.56
CA THR A 62 20.37 -26.02 -27.55
C THR A 62 21.00 -25.68 -26.19
N GLN A 63 20.17 -25.21 -25.26
CA GLN A 63 20.57 -24.93 -23.89
C GLN A 63 20.74 -26.21 -23.08
N ASN A 64 21.76 -26.26 -22.21
CA ASN A 64 22.04 -27.41 -21.36
C ASN A 64 20.84 -27.71 -20.42
N SER A 65 20.56 -28.98 -20.14
CA SER A 65 19.44 -29.38 -19.28
C SER A 65 19.53 -28.75 -17.89
N ALA A 66 20.75 -28.55 -17.38
CA ALA A 66 21.04 -27.85 -16.14
C ALA A 66 20.57 -26.38 -16.15
N THR A 67 20.75 -25.65 -17.25
CA THR A 67 20.33 -24.24 -17.36
C THR A 67 18.81 -24.11 -17.38
N ILE A 68 18.12 -25.04 -18.04
CA ILE A 68 16.66 -25.09 -18.07
C ILE A 68 16.10 -25.33 -16.65
N SER A 69 16.68 -26.26 -15.88
CA SER A 69 16.30 -26.49 -14.49
C SER A 69 16.55 -25.26 -13.60
N ILE A 70 17.62 -24.50 -13.85
CA ILE A 70 17.89 -23.25 -13.14
C ILE A 70 16.86 -22.18 -13.47
N ILE A 71 16.45 -22.02 -14.74
CA ILE A 71 15.41 -21.07 -15.15
C ILE A 71 14.08 -21.41 -14.47
N VAL A 72 13.66 -22.68 -14.54
CA VAL A 72 12.42 -23.13 -13.89
C VAL A 72 12.52 -22.98 -12.36
N GLY A 73 13.69 -23.27 -11.79
CA GLY A 73 14.00 -23.04 -10.38
C GLY A 73 13.87 -21.58 -9.97
N LEU A 74 14.41 -20.64 -10.74
CA LEU A 74 14.31 -19.19 -10.48
C LEU A 74 12.86 -18.71 -10.52
N PHE A 75 12.07 -19.14 -11.51
CA PHE A 75 10.65 -18.78 -11.60
C PHE A 75 9.78 -19.40 -10.49
N THR A 76 10.26 -20.44 -9.79
CA THR A 76 9.52 -21.10 -8.71
C THR A 76 10.00 -20.67 -7.32
N LEU A 77 11.32 -20.63 -7.10
CA LEU A 77 11.94 -20.28 -5.81
C LEU A 77 11.85 -18.79 -5.51
N VAL A 78 12.02 -17.92 -6.50
CA VAL A 78 11.99 -16.46 -6.26
C VAL A 78 10.60 -16.02 -5.77
N PRO A 79 9.48 -16.37 -6.43
CA PRO A 79 8.16 -16.06 -5.90
C PRO A 79 7.89 -16.75 -4.57
N ALA A 80 8.31 -18.01 -4.39
CA ALA A 80 8.10 -18.75 -3.15
C ALA A 80 8.77 -18.07 -1.95
N ILE A 81 10.04 -17.67 -2.08
CA ILE A 81 10.79 -16.98 -1.02
C ILE A 81 10.16 -15.62 -0.72
N CYS A 82 9.77 -14.86 -1.75
CA CYS A 82 9.06 -13.58 -1.58
C CYS A 82 7.73 -13.75 -0.84
N TYR A 83 6.94 -14.79 -1.16
CA TYR A 83 5.69 -15.07 -0.46
C TYR A 83 5.91 -15.50 0.99
N VAL A 84 6.91 -16.33 1.26
CA VAL A 84 7.25 -16.77 2.63
C VAL A 84 7.71 -15.58 3.47
N LEU A 85 8.59 -14.72 2.95
CA LEU A 85 9.02 -13.49 3.60
C LEU A 85 7.83 -12.57 3.88
N SER A 86 6.97 -12.35 2.89
CA SER A 86 5.75 -11.55 3.04
C SER A 86 4.82 -12.13 4.11
N ALA A 87 4.63 -13.44 4.15
CA ALA A 87 3.81 -14.11 5.16
C ALA A 87 4.39 -13.98 6.58
N ILE A 88 5.71 -14.07 6.74
CA ILE A 88 6.39 -13.90 8.04
C ILE A 88 6.25 -12.45 8.52
N ILE A 89 6.48 -11.48 7.64
CA ILE A 89 6.33 -10.06 7.94
C ILE A 89 4.88 -9.73 8.29
N ALA A 90 3.92 -10.21 7.50
CA ALA A 90 2.50 -10.07 7.79
C ALA A 90 2.16 -10.66 9.16
N LYS A 91 2.59 -11.90 9.47
CA LYS A 91 2.35 -12.53 10.77
C LYS A 91 2.95 -11.74 11.94
N ARG A 92 4.12 -11.11 11.75
CA ARG A 92 4.81 -10.35 12.81
C ARG A 92 4.23 -8.95 13.02
N TYR A 93 3.79 -8.29 11.95
CA TYR A 93 3.37 -6.88 11.95
C TYR A 93 1.85 -6.66 11.84
N TYR A 94 1.03 -7.69 11.55
CA TYR A 94 -0.43 -7.58 11.64
C TYR A 94 -0.90 -7.49 13.10
N THR A 95 -0.84 -6.28 13.63
CA THR A 95 -1.41 -5.89 14.93
C THR A 95 -2.78 -5.19 14.78
N LEU A 96 -3.35 -5.13 13.57
CA LEU A 96 -4.72 -4.62 13.38
C LEU A 96 -5.75 -5.70 13.75
N LYS A 97 -6.08 -5.79 15.04
CA LYS A 97 -7.25 -6.54 15.51
C LYS A 97 -8.54 -5.81 15.10
N THR A 98 -9.48 -6.52 14.51
CA THR A 98 -10.83 -6.06 14.12
C THR A 98 -11.55 -5.14 15.12
N PRO A 99 -11.54 -5.39 16.46
CA PRO A 99 -12.19 -4.50 17.42
C PRO A 99 -11.59 -3.08 17.50
N PHE A 100 -10.28 -2.93 17.25
CA PHE A 100 -9.62 -1.63 17.30
C PHE A 100 -9.96 -0.78 16.06
N LEU A 101 -10.11 -1.44 14.91
CA LEU A 101 -10.52 -0.82 13.64
C LEU A 101 -11.94 -0.22 13.76
N ILE A 102 -12.88 -0.98 14.32
CA ILE A 102 -14.27 -0.52 14.54
C ILE A 102 -14.32 0.71 15.46
N LYS A 103 -13.50 0.73 16.51
CA LYS A 103 -13.41 1.88 17.42
C LYS A 103 -12.95 3.14 16.70
N ILE A 104 -11.88 3.04 15.91
CA ILE A 104 -11.32 4.16 15.15
C ILE A 104 -12.32 4.70 14.13
N MET A 105 -13.00 3.81 13.39
CA MET A 105 -14.04 4.21 12.45
C MET A 105 -15.19 4.97 13.15
N GLY A 106 -15.59 4.51 14.34
CA GLY A 106 -16.60 5.19 15.16
C GLY A 106 -16.17 6.60 15.59
N GLU A 107 -14.95 6.77 16.07
CA GLU A 107 -14.40 8.06 16.49
C GLU A 107 -14.25 9.05 15.32
N LEU A 108 -13.76 8.58 14.16
CA LEU A 108 -13.65 9.39 12.94
C LEU A 108 -15.03 9.84 12.42
N ALA A 109 -16.05 8.97 12.47
CA ALA A 109 -17.40 9.33 12.07
C ALA A 109 -17.99 10.43 12.95
N GLN A 110 -17.77 10.35 14.27
CA GLN A 110 -18.21 11.38 15.23
C GLN A 110 -17.47 12.71 15.01
N ALA A 111 -16.15 12.67 14.80
CA ALA A 111 -15.34 13.85 14.52
C ALA A 111 -15.80 14.58 13.25
N ARG A 112 -16.08 13.85 12.16
CA ARG A 112 -16.61 14.41 10.91
C ARG A 112 -18.00 15.02 11.08
N ALA A 113 -18.87 14.39 11.88
CA ALA A 113 -20.20 14.92 12.18
C ALA A 113 -20.14 16.22 13.00
N ALA A 114 -19.21 16.32 13.94
CA ALA A 114 -18.99 17.54 14.73
C ALA A 114 -18.45 18.69 13.87
N ILE A 115 -17.41 18.45 13.06
CA ILE A 115 -16.84 19.44 12.13
C ILE A 115 -17.90 19.96 11.15
N SER A 116 -18.71 19.06 10.58
CA SER A 116 -19.78 19.41 9.62
C SER A 116 -20.88 20.29 10.23
N ARG A 117 -21.16 20.15 11.54
CA ARG A 117 -22.09 21.04 12.27
C ARG A 117 -21.48 22.42 12.45
N ASN A 118 -20.22 22.50 12.89
CA ASN A 118 -19.51 23.78 13.10
C ASN A 118 -19.31 24.57 11.79
N LEU A 119 -19.04 23.90 10.67
CA LEU A 119 -18.93 24.58 9.38
C LEU A 119 -20.28 25.14 8.91
N ARG A 120 -21.39 24.45 9.19
CA ARG A 120 -22.75 24.94 8.87
C ARG A 120 -23.13 26.16 9.70
N THR A 121 -22.83 26.16 11.01
CA THR A 121 -23.08 27.31 11.88
C THR A 121 -22.22 28.50 11.49
N CYS A 122 -20.92 28.31 11.24
CA CYS A 122 -20.04 29.37 10.76
C CYS A 122 -20.46 29.93 9.39
N ARG A 123 -20.87 29.07 8.44
CA ARG A 123 -21.36 29.53 7.13
C ARG A 123 -22.66 30.31 7.24
N SER A 124 -23.57 29.90 8.13
CA SER A 124 -24.80 30.64 8.45
C SER A 124 -24.51 32.00 9.07
N ALA A 125 -23.62 32.06 10.07
CA ALA A 125 -23.20 33.30 10.72
C ALA A 125 -22.49 34.26 9.75
N LYS A 126 -21.65 33.74 8.85
CA LYS A 126 -20.97 34.55 7.82
C LYS A 126 -21.98 35.15 6.84
N ASN A 127 -22.95 34.36 6.37
CA ASN A 127 -24.04 34.83 5.50
C ASN A 127 -24.94 35.88 6.18
N TYR A 128 -25.18 35.74 7.47
CA TYR A 128 -25.96 36.71 8.24
C TYR A 128 -25.21 38.04 8.39
N ARG A 129 -23.88 37.97 8.63
CA ARG A 129 -23.02 39.16 8.73
C ARG A 129 -22.90 39.91 7.40
N THR A 130 -22.74 39.22 6.26
CA THR A 130 -22.70 39.88 4.93
C THR A 130 -24.02 40.53 4.53
N LYS A 131 -25.17 40.01 4.97
CA LYS A 131 -26.47 40.65 4.76
C LYS A 131 -26.66 41.91 5.62
N ARG A 132 -26.02 41.97 6.80
CA ARG A 132 -26.10 43.12 7.71
C ARG A 132 -25.21 44.29 7.29
N THR A 133 -24.07 44.05 6.65
CA THR A 133 -23.19 45.12 6.11
C THR A 133 -23.64 45.68 4.76
N ARG A 134 -24.67 45.11 4.13
CA ARG A 134 -25.27 45.60 2.87
C ARG A 134 -26.57 46.38 3.07
N ARG A 135 -26.97 46.62 4.32
CA ARG A 135 -28.02 47.57 4.72
C ARG A 135 -27.36 48.72 5.44
#